data_AF-X1AB75-F1
#
_entry.id   AF-X1AB75-F1
#
_cell.length_a   1.000
_cell.length_b   1.000
_cell.length_c   1.000
_cell.angle_alpha   90.00
_cell.angle_beta   90.00
_cell.angle_gamma   90.00
#
_symmetry.space_group_name_H-M   'P 1'
#
loop_
_entity.id
_entity.type
_entity.pdbx_description
1 polymer ?
#
loop_
_entity_poly.entity_id
_entity_poly.type
_entity_poly.pdbx_seq_one_letter_code
_entity_poly.pdbx_strand_id
1 'polypeptide(L)'
;VFLRVGAMGPFLRSCVVYVRGDGSLEISTFPEHKLVGPERLRNQKHLNDKELTLIIQLEGNSVRASIEDEDIHLEHSRLDMQSRGAVMFGCWKSTAEFWNTQIVCRDTIATFDIFE
;
A
#
# COMPACT_ATOMS: atom_id res chain seq x y z
N VAL A 1 4.38 -7.27 -4.89
CA VAL A 1 3.20 -6.44 -5.25
C VAL A 1 3.45 -5.02 -4.80
N PHE A 2 3.14 -3.99 -5.60
CA PHE A 2 3.10 -2.62 -5.12
C PHE A 2 1.69 -2.02 -5.22
N LEU A 3 1.18 -1.41 -4.15
CA LEU A 3 -0.03 -0.57 -4.17
C LEU A 3 0.36 0.90 -4.15
N ARG A 4 -0.04 1.70 -5.14
CA ARG A 4 0.18 3.14 -5.16
C ARG A 4 -1.09 3.93 -4.84
N VAL A 5 -1.02 5.01 -4.07
CA VAL A 5 -2.11 6.02 -3.92
C VAL A 5 -1.52 7.45 -4.04
N GLY A 6 -2.08 8.32 -4.91
CA GLY A 6 -1.62 9.71 -5.07
C GLY A 6 -2.37 10.56 -6.12
N ALA A 7 -2.31 11.90 -5.97
CA ALA A 7 -3.27 12.85 -6.55
C ALA A 7 -2.98 13.40 -7.96
N MET A 8 -1.72 13.43 -8.41
CA MET A 8 -1.38 13.90 -9.77
C MET A 8 -0.09 13.24 -10.28
N GLY A 9 -0.21 12.47 -11.35
CA GLY A 9 0.92 11.83 -12.03
C GLY A 9 1.54 10.65 -11.24
N PRO A 10 2.07 9.63 -11.93
CA PRO A 10 2.63 8.44 -11.30
C PRO A 10 4.01 8.69 -10.67
N PHE A 11 4.38 9.91 -10.27
CA PHE A 11 5.68 10.18 -9.63
C PHE A 11 5.64 11.22 -8.49
N LEU A 12 4.52 11.91 -8.25
CA LEU A 12 4.43 12.94 -7.20
C LEU A 12 3.56 12.43 -6.04
N ARG A 13 4.09 12.53 -4.81
CA ARG A 13 3.37 12.33 -3.54
C ARG A 13 2.58 11.03 -3.50
N SER A 14 3.26 9.91 -3.34
CA SER A 14 2.62 8.59 -3.34
C SER A 14 3.11 7.69 -2.24
N CYS A 15 2.19 6.90 -1.70
CA CYS A 15 2.50 5.79 -0.82
C CYS A 15 2.60 4.51 -1.65
N VAL A 16 3.61 3.69 -1.37
CA VAL A 16 3.84 2.40 -2.02
C VAL A 16 3.98 1.31 -0.97
N VAL A 17 3.07 0.33 -0.97
CA VAL A 17 3.14 -0.85 -0.09
C VAL A 17 3.74 -2.02 -0.86
N TYR A 18 4.86 -2.58 -0.40
CA TYR A 18 5.58 -3.68 -1.04
C TYR A 18 5.45 -4.98 -0.27
N VAL A 19 5.13 -6.06 -0.98
CA VAL A 19 5.42 -7.44 -0.54
C VAL A 19 6.60 -7.97 -1.35
N ARG A 20 7.70 -8.34 -0.69
CA ARG A 20 8.94 -8.84 -1.31
C ARG A 20 8.96 -10.36 -1.37
N GLY A 21 9.80 -10.92 -2.25
CA GLY A 21 9.90 -12.37 -2.43
C GLY A 21 10.41 -13.16 -1.21
N ASP A 22 11.05 -12.47 -0.25
CA ASP A 22 11.45 -13.04 1.04
C ASP A 22 10.34 -13.02 2.10
N GLY A 23 9.13 -12.59 1.73
CA GLY A 23 8.01 -12.49 2.67
C GLY A 23 7.98 -11.20 3.48
N SER A 24 8.87 -10.23 3.23
CA SER A 24 8.79 -8.95 3.93
C SER A 24 7.72 -8.02 3.36
N LEU A 25 7.05 -7.30 4.26
CA LEU A 25 6.18 -6.17 3.97
C LEU A 25 6.97 -4.87 4.23
N GLU A 26 6.81 -3.88 3.35
CA GLU A 26 7.42 -2.55 3.48
C GLU A 26 6.42 -1.48 3.03
N ILE A 27 6.49 -0.28 3.62
CA ILE A 27 5.78 0.92 3.16
C ILE A 27 6.81 1.99 2.80
N SER A 28 6.71 2.57 1.61
CA SER A 28 7.57 3.67 1.18
C SER A 28 6.75 4.86 0.69
N THR A 29 7.18 6.07 1.02
CA THR A 29 6.57 7.31 0.51
C THR A 29 7.49 8.00 -0.49
N PHE A 30 6.90 8.64 -1.50
CA PHE A 30 7.61 9.42 -2.53
C PHE A 30 7.07 10.85 -2.52
N PRO A 31 7.88 11.88 -2.80
CA PRO A 31 9.30 11.81 -3.20
C PRO A 31 10.28 11.74 -2.03
N GLU A 32 9.82 11.86 -0.78
CA GLU A 32 10.71 11.96 0.39
C GLU A 32 11.43 10.64 0.74
N HIS A 33 11.06 9.52 0.09
CA HIS A 33 11.66 8.20 0.26
C HIS A 33 11.74 7.74 1.72
N LYS A 34 10.72 8.03 2.54
CA LYS A 34 10.64 7.46 3.90
C LYS A 34 10.21 6.00 3.79
N LEU A 35 10.99 5.11 4.41
CA LEU A 35 10.73 3.68 4.47
C LEU A 35 10.26 3.30 5.88
N VAL A 36 9.18 2.53 5.97
CA VAL A 36 8.71 1.86 7.20
C VAL A 36 8.75 0.35 6.95
N GLY A 37 9.33 -0.39 7.91
CA GLY A 37 9.68 -1.81 7.76
C GLY A 37 11.17 -2.03 7.45
N PRO A 38 11.57 -3.22 6.98
CA PRO A 38 10.72 -4.38 6.70
C PRO A 38 10.24 -5.10 7.97
N GLU A 39 8.97 -5.52 7.96
CA GLU A 39 8.49 -6.59 8.84
C GLU A 39 8.40 -7.89 8.05
N ARG A 40 8.85 -9.00 8.65
CA ARG A 40 9.00 -10.29 7.98
C ARG A 40 8.01 -11.30 8.52
N LEU A 41 7.55 -12.17 7.62
CA LEU A 41 6.78 -13.36 7.99
C LEU A 41 7.66 -14.21 8.90
N ARG A 42 7.15 -14.56 10.10
CA ARG A 42 7.88 -15.48 10.98
C ARG A 42 8.04 -16.81 10.24
N ASN A 43 9.25 -17.35 10.23
CA ASN A 43 9.59 -18.69 9.73
C ASN A 43 9.46 -18.96 8.21
N GLN A 44 9.48 -17.95 7.34
CA GLN A 44 9.43 -18.21 5.89
C GLN A 44 10.67 -17.71 5.13
N LYS A 45 11.21 -18.58 4.26
CA LYS A 45 12.29 -18.23 3.34
C LYS A 45 11.77 -17.77 1.98
N HIS A 46 10.64 -18.31 1.50
CA HIS A 46 10.09 -18.01 0.16
C HIS A 46 8.55 -18.05 0.12
N LEU A 47 7.95 -17.13 -0.65
CA LEU A 47 6.51 -16.99 -0.84
C LEU A 47 5.91 -17.78 -2.02
N ASN A 48 6.74 -18.50 -2.79
CA ASN A 48 6.39 -18.92 -4.15
C ASN A 48 5.13 -19.80 -4.28
N ASP A 49 4.68 -20.44 -3.19
CA ASP A 49 3.55 -21.39 -3.23
C ASP A 49 2.38 -20.99 -2.32
N LYS A 50 2.37 -19.76 -1.77
CA LYS A 50 1.34 -19.32 -0.82
C LYS A 50 0.53 -18.14 -1.38
N GLU A 51 -0.78 -18.30 -1.39
CA GLU A 51 -1.71 -17.18 -1.58
C GLU A 51 -1.71 -16.29 -0.34
N LEU A 52 -1.61 -14.97 -0.54
CA LEU A 52 -1.58 -13.98 0.52
C LEU A 52 -2.71 -12.98 0.32
N THR A 53 -3.48 -12.71 1.38
CA THR A 53 -4.39 -11.57 1.40
C THR A 53 -3.67 -10.35 1.95
N LEU A 54 -3.43 -9.37 1.09
CA LEU A 54 -2.88 -8.07 1.49
C LEU A 54 -4.02 -7.12 1.83
N ILE A 55 -4.07 -6.66 3.08
CA ILE A 55 -5.04 -5.68 3.56
C ILE A 55 -4.32 -4.33 3.68
N ILE A 56 -4.85 -3.32 2.99
CA ILE A 56 -4.33 -1.95 3.06
C ILE A 56 -5.45 -1.02 3.44
N GLN A 57 -5.23 -0.26 4.51
CA GLN A 57 -6.17 0.72 5.04
C GLN A 57 -5.54 2.09 4.98
N LEU A 58 -6.26 3.05 4.40
CA LEU A 58 -5.90 4.46 4.43
C LEU A 58 -6.95 5.20 5.27
N GLU A 59 -6.49 5.86 6.32
CA GLU A 59 -7.35 6.62 7.23
C GLU A 59 -6.70 7.97 7.54
N GLY A 60 -7.32 9.05 7.05
CA GLY A 60 -6.73 10.39 7.09
C GLY A 60 -5.37 10.44 6.39
N ASN A 61 -4.32 10.69 7.16
CA ASN A 61 -2.93 10.74 6.69
C ASN A 61 -2.12 9.50 7.10
N SER A 62 -2.79 8.44 7.54
CA SER A 62 -2.17 7.18 7.90
C SER A 62 -2.39 6.12 6.81
N VAL A 63 -1.38 5.28 6.62
CA VAL A 63 -1.50 4.03 5.88
C VAL A 63 -1.14 2.90 6.82
N ARG A 64 -2.00 1.89 6.84
CA ARG A 64 -1.77 0.62 7.53
C ARG A 64 -1.77 -0.49 6.49
N ALA A 65 -0.80 -1.38 6.58
CA ALA A 65 -0.68 -2.54 5.71
C ALA A 65 -0.45 -3.79 6.55
N SER A 66 -1.17 -4.86 6.24
CA SER A 66 -1.03 -6.15 6.92
C SER A 66 -1.26 -7.29 5.94
N ILE A 67 -0.76 -8.47 6.30
CA ILE A 67 -1.04 -9.72 5.60
C ILE A 67 -1.99 -10.51 6.49
N GLU A 68 -3.14 -10.94 5.96
CA GLU A 68 -4.11 -11.75 6.71
C GLU A 68 -3.47 -13.07 7.14
N ASP A 69 -3.88 -13.58 8.31
CA ASP A 69 -3.35 -14.79 8.96
C ASP A 69 -1.85 -14.75 9.29
N GLU A 70 -1.23 -13.57 9.25
CA GLU A 70 0.18 -13.36 9.56
C GLU A 70 0.34 -12.23 10.59
N ASP A 71 1.29 -12.39 11.51
CA ASP A 71 1.65 -11.39 12.53
C ASP A 71 2.53 -10.28 11.92
N ILE A 72 2.04 -9.62 10.86
CA ILE A 72 2.71 -8.51 10.17
C ILE A 72 1.76 -7.34 10.06
N HIS A 73 2.15 -6.22 10.67
CA HIS A 73 1.37 -5.00 10.69
C HIS A 73 2.29 -3.78 10.62
N LEU A 74 2.32 -3.12 9.46
CA LEU A 74 3.03 -1.87 9.30
C LEU A 74 2.07 -0.68 9.33
N GLU A 75 2.47 0.37 10.01
CA GLU A 75 1.77 1.65 10.03
C GLU A 75 2.72 2.79 9.71
N HIS A 76 2.30 3.68 8.82
CA HIS A 76 2.97 4.95 8.56
C HIS A 76 1.98 6.11 8.72
N SER A 77 2.19 6.94 9.73
CA SER A 77 1.26 8.00 10.18
C SER A 77 1.56 9.40 9.62
N ARG A 78 2.28 9.50 8.49
CA ARG A 78 2.70 10.78 7.90
C ARG A 78 2.63 10.80 6.37
N LEU A 79 1.47 10.48 5.80
CA LEU A 79 1.20 10.84 4.41
C LEU A 79 1.00 12.36 4.33
N ASP A 80 1.83 13.05 3.56
CA ASP A 80 1.81 14.52 3.46
C ASP A 80 0.53 15.09 2.83
N MET A 81 -0.36 14.25 2.29
CA MET A 81 -1.66 14.65 1.78
C MET A 81 -2.69 13.53 1.94
N GLN A 82 -3.94 13.92 2.23
CA GLN A 82 -5.12 13.08 2.01
C GLN A 82 -5.15 12.65 0.55
N SER A 83 -5.01 11.35 0.33
CA SER A 83 -4.67 10.80 -0.97
C SER A 83 -5.94 10.62 -1.80
N ARG A 84 -6.33 11.67 -2.53
CA ARG A 84 -7.11 11.50 -3.78
C ARG A 84 -6.17 10.81 -4.77
N GLY A 85 -6.60 9.79 -5.49
CA GLY A 85 -5.70 9.12 -6.43
C GLY A 85 -6.17 7.82 -7.03
N ALA A 86 -5.31 7.27 -7.89
CA ALA A 86 -5.49 5.94 -8.46
C ALA A 86 -4.85 4.89 -7.55
N VAL A 87 -5.50 3.73 -7.45
CA VAL A 87 -4.93 2.49 -6.95
C VAL A 87 -4.32 1.73 -8.12
N MET A 88 -3.04 1.36 -8.01
CA MET A 88 -2.32 0.61 -9.04
C MET A 88 -1.64 -0.60 -8.44
N PHE A 89 -1.60 -1.70 -9.20
CA PHE A 89 -0.89 -2.93 -8.86
C PHE A 89 0.27 -3.14 -9.82
N GLY A 90 1.37 -3.71 -9.32
CA GLY A 90 2.43 -4.17 -10.20
C GLY A 90 3.49 -5.03 -9.52
N CYS A 91 4.37 -5.56 -10.36
CA CYS A 91 5.41 -6.53 -10.01
C CYS A 91 6.74 -6.04 -10.57
N TRP A 92 7.83 -6.29 -9.83
CA TRP A 92 9.17 -5.93 -10.25
C TRP A 92 10.04 -7.19 -10.30
N LYS A 93 10.53 -7.54 -11.49
CA LYS A 93 11.34 -8.75 -11.73
C LYS A 93 10.72 -10.03 -11.15
N SER A 94 9.39 -10.10 -11.12
CA SER A 94 8.62 -11.23 -10.62
C SER A 94 7.30 -11.36 -11.38
N THR A 95 6.66 -12.50 -11.26
CA THR A 95 5.26 -12.71 -11.66
C THR A 95 4.41 -12.74 -10.40
N ALA A 96 3.25 -12.09 -10.40
CA ALA A 96 2.24 -12.27 -9.38
C ALA A 96 0.87 -12.25 -10.05
N GLU A 97 -0.05 -13.04 -9.52
CA GLU A 97 -1.44 -13.05 -9.96
C GLU A 97 -2.29 -12.40 -8.87
N PHE A 98 -3.26 -11.60 -9.29
CA PHE A 98 -4.13 -10.84 -8.42
C PHE A 98 -5.55 -11.37 -8.56
N TRP A 99 -6.11 -11.85 -7.45
CA TRP A 99 -7.46 -12.40 -7.39
C TRP A 99 -8.25 -11.70 -6.27
N ASN A 100 -9.58 -11.67 -6.38
CA ASN A 100 -10.49 -11.17 -5.32
C ASN A 100 -10.20 -9.74 -4.81
N THR A 101 -9.81 -8.83 -5.70
CA THR A 101 -9.53 -7.43 -5.31
C THR A 101 -10.81 -6.69 -4.91
N GLN A 102 -10.87 -6.25 -3.66
CA GLN A 102 -11.95 -5.39 -3.14
C GLN A 102 -11.39 -4.02 -2.75
N ILE A 103 -12.04 -2.95 -3.22
CA ILE A 103 -11.73 -1.57 -2.83
C ILE A 103 -12.97 -0.98 -2.18
N VAL A 104 -12.85 -0.56 -0.93
CA VAL A 104 -13.94 0.05 -0.16
C VAL A 104 -13.54 1.48 0.20
N CYS A 105 -14.30 2.47 -0.26
CA CYS A 105 -14.12 3.88 0.09
C CYS A 105 -15.29 4.32 0.97
N ARG A 106 -15.02 4.69 2.23
CA ARG A 106 -16.09 4.99 3.21
C ARG A 106 -16.32 6.48 3.46
N ASP A 107 -15.39 7.35 3.08
CA ASP A 107 -15.52 8.81 3.24
C ASP A 107 -14.94 9.54 2.02
N THR A 108 -15.78 9.85 1.04
CA THR A 108 -15.41 10.80 -0.01
C THR A 108 -15.75 12.20 0.48
N ILE A 109 -14.76 12.95 0.98
CA ILE A 109 -14.92 14.40 1.12
C ILE A 109 -14.94 14.98 -0.30
N ALA A 110 -16.14 15.04 -0.89
CA ALA A 110 -16.41 15.87 -2.05
C ALA A 110 -16.47 17.32 -1.58
N THR A 111 -15.30 17.97 -1.42
CA THR A 111 -15.28 19.42 -1.54
C THR A 111 -15.55 19.72 -3.00
N PHE A 112 -16.83 19.99 -3.31
CA PHE A 112 -17.15 20.86 -4.43
C PHE A 112 -16.65 22.24 -4.01
N ASP A 113 -15.44 22.60 -4.44
CA ASP A 113 -15.11 24.01 -4.57
C ASP A 113 -16.00 24.53 -5.71
N ILE A 114 -17.22 24.92 -5.34
CA ILE A 114 -18.01 25.85 -6.13
C ILE A 114 -17.22 27.15 -6.00
N PHE A 115 -16.43 27.44 -7.03
CA PHE A 115 -15.87 28.78 -7.21
C PHE A 115 -17.04 29.78 -7.17
N GLU A 116 -17.18 30.52 -6.07
CA GLU A 116 -17.92 31.79 -6.01
C GLU A 116 -17.08 32.91 -6.65
#